data_AF-A0A921K1C3-F1
#
_entry.id   AF-A0A921K1C3-F1
#
_cell.length_a   1.000
_cell.length_b   1.000
_cell.length_c   1.000
_cell.angle_alpha   90.00
_cell.angle_beta   90.00
_cell.angle_gamma   90.00
#
_symmetry.space_group_name_H-M   'P 1'
#
loop_
_entity.id
_entity.type
_entity.pdbx_description
1 polymer ?
#
loop_
_entity_poly.entity_id
_entity_poly.type
_entity_poly.pdbx_seq_one_letter_code
_entity_poly.pdbx_strand_id
1 'polypeptide(L)'
;MSAREAYRQYREAVTACKGIFARGGNVTGDYGEHLVKQLYGGELLPNSHKSADVRLGDGTLLQVKTRVNKTQLGGIRSWDFDYLIGIQLNDDAEVMLAVRVPVDVCRQIAGYASHDNKFVIHLNSVLLKTPGVENVTEEFQSV
;
A
#
# COMPACT_ATOMS: atom_id res chain seq x y z
N MET A 1 14.36 25.49 -15.61
CA MET A 1 13.36 25.49 -14.53
C MET A 1 14.07 25.74 -13.21
N SER A 2 13.60 26.71 -12.42
CA SER A 2 14.12 27.01 -11.09
C SER A 2 13.58 26.03 -10.04
N ALA A 3 14.23 25.94 -8.88
CA ALA A 3 13.76 25.12 -7.76
C ALA A 3 12.34 25.50 -7.30
N ARG A 4 12.00 26.80 -7.32
CA ARG A 4 10.66 27.29 -6.99
C ARG A 4 9.60 26.83 -7.99
N GLU A 5 9.91 26.87 -9.28
CA GLU A 5 8.99 26.43 -10.33
C GLU A 5 8.76 24.92 -10.26
N ALA A 6 9.83 24.13 -10.07
CA ALA A 6 9.74 22.69 -9.89
C ALA A 6 8.88 22.33 -8.67
N TYR A 7 9.10 22.99 -7.53
CA TYR A 7 8.31 22.76 -6.32
C TYR A 7 6.84 23.18 -6.48
N ARG A 8 6.56 24.26 -7.22
CA ARG A 8 5.18 24.66 -7.54
C ARG A 8 4.47 23.60 -8.39
N GLN A 9 5.11 23.11 -9.45
CA GLN A 9 4.55 22.05 -10.29
C GLN A 9 4.28 20.76 -9.49
N TYR A 10 5.22 20.37 -8.62
CA TYR A 10 5.01 19.27 -7.70
C TYR A 10 3.78 19.47 -6.80
N ARG A 11 3.62 20.66 -6.23
CA ARG A 11 2.47 20.99 -5.36
C ARG A 11 1.14 20.98 -6.11
N GLU A 12 1.11 21.46 -7.36
CA GLU A 12 -0.06 21.41 -8.24
C GLU A 12 -0.46 19.97 -8.55
N ALA A 13 0.50 19.13 -8.95
CA ALA A 13 0.27 17.71 -9.20
C ALA A 13 -0.25 16.97 -7.95
N VAL A 14 0.37 17.16 -6.79
CA VAL A 14 -0.10 16.59 -5.52
C VAL A 14 -1.52 17.04 -5.21
N THR A 15 -1.85 18.31 -5.43
CA THR A 15 -3.21 18.83 -5.18
C THR A 15 -4.24 18.20 -6.11
N ALA A 16 -3.90 18.02 -7.39
CA ALA A 16 -4.75 17.31 -8.35
C ALA A 16 -5.00 15.86 -7.90
N CYS A 17 -3.96 15.11 -7.51
CA CYS A 17 -4.11 13.74 -7.01
C CYS A 17 -5.02 13.66 -5.76
N LYS A 18 -4.90 14.62 -4.83
CA LYS A 18 -5.77 14.67 -3.64
C LYS A 18 -7.25 14.81 -4.01
N GLY A 19 -7.57 15.52 -5.10
CA GLY A 19 -8.93 15.63 -5.61
C GLY A 19 -9.50 14.32 -6.16
N ILE A 20 -8.64 13.38 -6.56
CA ILE A 20 -9.05 12.08 -7.15
C ILE A 20 -9.13 10.99 -6.06
N PHE A 21 -8.08 10.84 -5.25
CA PHE A 21 -7.95 9.73 -4.30
C PHE A 21 -8.34 10.08 -2.84
N ALA A 22 -8.68 11.35 -2.57
CA ALA A 22 -9.29 11.83 -1.31
C ALA A 22 -8.47 11.69 0.00
N ARG A 23 -7.16 11.41 -0.06
CA ARG A 23 -6.25 11.46 1.12
C ARG A 23 -5.11 12.44 0.95
N GLY A 24 -4.61 12.96 2.07
CA GLY A 24 -3.75 14.14 2.14
C GLY A 24 -2.29 13.88 2.48
N GLY A 25 -1.88 12.61 2.60
CA GLY A 25 -0.61 12.20 3.17
C GLY A 25 0.48 11.99 2.12
N ASN A 26 0.51 10.80 1.54
CA ASN A 26 1.52 10.38 0.58
C ASN A 26 0.81 9.88 -0.68
N VAL A 27 0.95 10.60 -1.79
CA VAL A 27 0.27 10.32 -3.06
C VAL A 27 0.44 8.87 -3.52
N THR A 28 1.62 8.26 -3.36
CA THR A 28 1.84 6.86 -3.72
C THR A 28 1.04 5.90 -2.85
N GLY A 29 0.92 6.18 -1.55
CA GLY A 29 0.10 5.40 -0.64
C GLY A 29 -1.37 5.56 -0.95
N ASP A 30 -1.81 6.82 -1.10
CA ASP A 30 -3.19 7.20 -1.40
C ASP A 30 -3.66 6.56 -2.72
N TYR A 31 -2.79 6.49 -3.74
CA TYR A 31 -3.09 5.81 -4.99
C TYR A 31 -3.30 4.29 -4.80
N GLY A 32 -2.43 3.62 -4.03
CA GLY A 32 -2.62 2.20 -3.73
C GLY A 32 -3.92 1.91 -2.98
N GLU A 33 -4.29 2.75 -2.02
CA GLU A 33 -5.55 2.63 -1.30
C GLU A 33 -6.75 2.85 -2.21
N HIS A 34 -6.63 3.77 -3.17
CA HIS A 34 -7.64 3.97 -4.21
C HIS A 34 -7.82 2.72 -5.08
N LEU A 35 -6.74 2.11 -5.55
CA LEU A 35 -6.80 0.85 -6.32
C LEU A 35 -7.46 -0.27 -5.51
N VAL A 36 -7.09 -0.42 -4.24
CA VAL A 36 -7.70 -1.41 -3.33
C VAL A 36 -9.20 -1.17 -3.18
N LYS A 37 -9.62 0.08 -2.98
CA LYS A 37 -11.04 0.44 -2.90
C LYS A 37 -11.77 0.17 -4.22
N GLN A 38 -11.15 0.45 -5.36
CA GLN A 38 -11.76 0.22 -6.66
C GLN A 38 -11.97 -1.27 -6.92
N LEU A 39 -10.98 -2.11 -6.56
CA LEU A 39 -11.03 -3.55 -6.77
C LEU A 39 -11.94 -4.28 -5.77
N TYR A 40 -11.77 -4.02 -4.46
CA TYR A 40 -12.47 -4.75 -3.40
C TYR A 40 -13.72 -4.03 -2.87
N GLY A 41 -13.93 -2.78 -3.25
CA GLY A 41 -14.96 -1.93 -2.67
C GLY A 41 -14.61 -1.47 -1.25
N GLY A 42 -15.64 -1.32 -0.42
CA GLY A 42 -15.50 -0.90 0.98
C GLY A 42 -15.25 0.61 1.16
N GLU A 43 -14.79 0.97 2.35
CA GLU A 43 -14.56 2.34 2.76
C GLU A 43 -13.12 2.57 3.23
N LEU A 44 -12.57 3.74 2.86
CA LEU A 44 -11.29 4.19 3.41
C LEU A 44 -11.50 4.62 4.85
N LEU A 45 -10.72 4.07 5.77
CA LEU A 45 -10.74 4.44 7.17
C LEU A 45 -10.14 5.85 7.35
N PRO A 46 -10.31 6.53 8.49
CA PRO A 46 -9.57 7.75 8.79
C PRO A 46 -8.12 7.44 9.20
N ASN A 47 -7.20 8.40 9.02
CA ASN A 47 -5.78 8.26 9.43
C ASN A 47 -5.58 7.99 10.94
N SER A 48 -6.59 8.23 11.77
CA SER A 48 -6.58 7.87 13.19
C SER A 48 -6.66 6.36 13.44
N HIS A 49 -7.08 5.58 12.45
CA HIS A 49 -7.07 4.12 12.50
C HIS A 49 -5.66 3.60 12.20
N LYS A 50 -4.87 3.38 13.25
CA LYS A 50 -3.41 3.23 13.16
C LYS A 50 -2.90 2.03 12.34
N SER A 51 -3.76 1.07 12.05
CA SER A 51 -3.33 -0.25 11.56
C SER A 51 -4.05 -0.75 10.30
N ALA A 52 -5.06 -0.04 9.80
CA ALA A 52 -5.82 -0.45 8.63
C ALA A 52 -6.22 0.79 7.82
N ASP A 53 -6.20 0.66 6.50
CA ASP A 53 -6.52 1.74 5.56
C ASP A 53 -7.91 1.57 4.94
N VAL A 54 -8.36 0.32 4.76
CA VAL A 54 -9.66 0.00 4.14
C VAL A 54 -10.43 -0.98 5.00
N ARG A 55 -11.75 -0.78 5.11
CA ARG A 55 -12.68 -1.74 5.68
C ARG A 55 -13.66 -2.21 4.60
N LEU A 56 -13.71 -3.53 4.37
CA LEU A 56 -14.64 -4.14 3.43
C LEU A 56 -16.05 -4.24 4.02
N GLY A 57 -17.04 -4.53 3.17
CA GLY A 57 -18.45 -4.60 3.59
C GLY A 57 -18.76 -5.71 4.60
N ASP A 58 -17.93 -6.74 4.68
CA ASP A 58 -18.02 -7.82 5.67
C ASP A 58 -17.28 -7.52 6.99
N GLY A 59 -16.66 -6.34 7.10
CA GLY A 59 -15.88 -5.92 8.25
C GLY A 59 -14.39 -6.22 8.16
N THR A 60 -13.92 -6.94 7.12
CA THR A 60 -12.50 -7.25 6.91
C THR A 60 -11.67 -5.97 6.83
N LEU A 61 -10.58 -5.92 7.60
CA LEU A 61 -9.65 -4.80 7.66
C LEU A 61 -8.42 -5.07 6.78
N LEU A 62 -8.15 -4.16 5.86
CA LEU A 62 -6.98 -4.21 4.98
C LEU A 62 -5.99 -3.11 5.33
N GLN A 63 -4.71 -3.47 5.48
CA GLN A 63 -3.59 -2.53 5.47
C GLN A 63 -2.98 -2.51 4.08
N VAL A 64 -2.75 -1.32 3.51
CA VAL A 64 -2.18 -1.13 2.18
C VAL A 64 -0.76 -0.57 2.31
N LYS A 65 0.17 -1.12 1.52
CA LYS A 65 1.54 -0.62 1.41
C LYS A 65 1.98 -0.61 -0.05
N THR A 66 2.19 0.59 -0.58
CA THR A 66 2.57 0.81 -1.98
C THR A 66 3.98 1.35 -2.12
N ARG A 67 4.71 0.90 -3.14
CA ARG A 67 6.08 1.32 -3.44
C ARG A 67 6.31 1.43 -4.94
N VAL A 68 7.04 2.46 -5.36
CA VAL A 68 7.53 2.60 -6.74
C VAL A 68 8.94 2.03 -6.82
N ASN A 69 9.18 1.09 -7.75
CA ASN A 69 10.49 0.51 -8.05
C ASN A 69 11.27 -0.03 -6.83
N LYS A 70 10.56 -0.42 -5.76
CA LYS A 70 11.14 -0.96 -4.54
C LYS A 70 10.35 -2.15 -4.06
N THR A 71 11.07 -3.21 -3.69
CA THR A 71 10.48 -4.42 -3.12
C THR A 71 10.20 -4.27 -1.63
N GLN A 72 10.97 -3.43 -0.92
CA GLN A 72 10.79 -3.22 0.51
C GLN A 72 9.55 -2.35 0.81
N LEU A 73 8.54 -2.94 1.43
CA LEU A 73 7.33 -2.25 1.84
C LEU A 73 7.59 -1.27 2.99
N GLY A 74 6.58 -0.44 3.27
CA GLY A 74 6.59 0.43 4.43
C GLY A 74 6.52 -0.33 5.74
N GLY A 75 7.09 0.26 6.78
CA GLY A 75 7.06 -0.32 8.11
C GLY A 75 5.64 -0.57 8.61
N ILE A 76 5.44 -1.75 9.17
CA ILE A 76 4.24 -2.17 9.90
C ILE A 76 4.52 -1.93 11.39
N ARG A 77 3.61 -1.22 12.06
CA ARG A 77 3.77 -0.82 13.48
C ARG A 77 2.68 -1.37 14.40
N SER A 78 1.57 -1.80 13.84
CA SER A 78 0.54 -2.58 14.52
C SER A 78 0.06 -3.67 13.57
N TRP A 79 -0.61 -4.67 14.15
CA TRP A 79 -1.11 -5.85 13.46
C TRP A 79 -2.64 -5.96 13.58
N ASP A 80 -3.32 -4.84 13.79
CA ASP A 80 -4.78 -4.75 13.92
C ASP A 80 -5.42 -4.60 12.52
N PHE A 81 -5.17 -5.60 11.68
CA PHE A 81 -5.75 -5.77 10.35
C PHE A 81 -5.80 -7.27 10.04
N ASP A 82 -6.62 -7.66 9.07
CA ASP A 82 -6.78 -9.07 8.67
C ASP A 82 -5.84 -9.43 7.52
N TYR A 83 -5.69 -8.53 6.55
CA TYR A 83 -4.82 -8.71 5.39
C TYR A 83 -3.95 -7.49 5.11
N LEU A 84 -2.71 -7.74 4.69
CA LEU A 84 -1.85 -6.76 4.03
C LEU A 84 -2.04 -6.87 2.52
N ILE A 85 -2.29 -5.74 1.87
CA ILE A 85 -2.15 -5.58 0.43
C ILE A 85 -0.82 -4.88 0.13
N GLY A 86 0.11 -5.60 -0.47
CA GLY A 86 1.41 -5.07 -0.90
C GLY A 86 1.40 -4.80 -2.40
N ILE A 87 1.68 -3.56 -2.81
CA ILE A 87 1.65 -3.14 -4.23
C ILE A 87 3.01 -2.57 -4.62
N GLN A 88 3.58 -3.09 -5.70
CA GLN A 88 4.74 -2.54 -6.38
C GLN A 88 4.32 -1.92 -7.71
N LEU A 89 4.68 -0.64 -7.88
CA LEU A 89 4.47 0.12 -9.11
C LEU A 89 5.80 0.32 -9.85
N ASN A 90 5.73 0.55 -11.16
CA ASN A 90 6.82 1.14 -11.95
C ASN A 90 6.73 2.68 -11.99
N ASP A 91 7.63 3.33 -12.75
CA ASP A 91 7.66 4.79 -12.89
C ASP A 91 6.42 5.35 -13.63
N ASP A 92 5.77 4.52 -14.44
CA ASP A 92 4.55 4.84 -15.19
C ASP A 92 3.27 4.59 -14.36
N ALA A 93 3.42 4.30 -13.06
CA ALA A 93 2.37 3.96 -12.11
C ALA A 93 1.60 2.67 -12.42
N GLU A 94 2.13 1.80 -13.28
CA GLU A 94 1.57 0.48 -13.56
C GLU A 94 1.89 -0.50 -12.43
N VAL A 95 0.94 -1.38 -12.13
CA VAL A 95 1.12 -2.43 -11.12
C VAL A 95 2.02 -3.53 -11.68
N MET A 96 3.23 -3.64 -11.12
CA MET A 96 4.21 -4.68 -11.45
C MET A 96 4.00 -5.96 -10.64
N LEU A 97 3.55 -5.81 -9.40
CA LEU A 97 3.27 -6.90 -8.48
C LEU A 97 2.28 -6.45 -7.43
N ALA A 98 1.24 -7.24 -7.19
CA ALA A 98 0.35 -7.08 -6.06
C ALA A 98 0.17 -8.41 -5.32
N VAL A 99 0.18 -8.35 -3.99
CA VAL A 99 -0.03 -9.52 -3.13
C VAL A 99 -1.06 -9.21 -2.05
N ARG A 100 -1.85 -10.22 -1.69
CA ARG A 100 -2.68 -10.23 -0.49
C ARG A 100 -2.10 -11.24 0.48
N VAL A 101 -1.84 -10.82 1.71
CA VAL A 101 -1.15 -11.63 2.73
C VAL A 101 -1.93 -11.59 4.03
N PRO A 102 -2.33 -12.74 4.59
CA PRO A 102 -2.90 -12.83 5.94
C PRO A 102 -1.99 -12.22 7.01
N VAL A 103 -2.56 -11.61 8.05
CA VAL A 103 -1.79 -10.93 9.12
C VAL A 103 -0.89 -11.89 9.90
N ASP A 104 -1.31 -13.14 10.11
CA ASP A 104 -0.52 -14.18 10.76
C ASP A 104 0.72 -14.56 9.94
N VAL A 105 0.56 -14.71 8.62
CA VAL A 105 1.67 -14.91 7.69
C VAL A 105 2.61 -13.69 7.71
N CYS A 106 2.06 -12.47 7.71
CA CYS A 106 2.85 -11.24 7.81
C CYS A 106 3.74 -11.22 9.07
N ARG A 107 3.19 -11.61 10.23
CA ARG A 107 3.95 -11.68 11.50
C ARG A 107 5.10 -12.67 11.46
N GLN A 108 4.95 -13.78 10.72
CA GLN A 108 5.98 -14.80 10.61
C GLN A 108 7.15 -14.38 9.72
N ILE A 109 6.86 -13.65 8.64
CA ILE A 109 7.86 -13.32 7.61
C ILE A 109 8.50 -11.94 7.78
N ALA A 110 7.90 -11.06 8.59
CA ALA A 110 8.38 -9.69 8.71
C ALA A 110 9.71 -9.62 9.47
N GLY A 111 10.70 -8.93 8.87
CA GLY A 111 11.94 -8.61 9.54
C GLY A 111 11.75 -7.45 10.51
N TYR A 112 12.25 -7.58 11.74
CA TYR A 112 12.24 -6.49 12.71
C TYR A 112 13.41 -5.53 12.49
N ALA A 113 13.12 -4.27 12.21
CA ALA A 113 14.11 -3.20 12.10
C ALA A 113 14.18 -2.44 13.43
N SER A 114 15.17 -2.79 14.25
CA SER A 114 15.36 -2.29 15.62
C SER A 114 15.49 -0.77 15.73
N HIS A 115 16.13 -0.12 14.76
CA HIS A 115 16.36 1.33 14.78
C HIS A 115 15.08 2.16 14.70
N ASP A 116 14.03 1.66 14.03
CA ASP A 116 12.80 2.41 13.77
C ASP A 116 11.56 1.77 14.43
N ASN A 117 11.76 0.75 15.27
CA ASN A 117 10.71 -0.05 15.92
C ASN A 117 9.56 -0.41 14.95
N LYS A 118 9.93 -1.01 13.81
CA LYS A 118 9.00 -1.35 12.73
C LYS A 118 9.30 -2.73 12.16
N PHE A 119 8.26 -3.38 11.67
CA PHE A 119 8.35 -4.63 10.92
C PHE A 119 8.34 -4.33 9.42
N VAL A 120 9.16 -5.03 8.64
CA VAL A 120 9.30 -4.80 7.20
C VAL A 120 9.12 -6.10 6.44
N ILE A 121 8.39 -6.04 5.34
CA ILE A 121 8.18 -7.15 4.41
C ILE A 121 8.72 -6.74 3.04
N HIS A 122 9.31 -7.71 2.33
CA HIS A 122 9.83 -7.52 0.98
C HIS A 122 8.99 -8.29 -0.02
N LEU A 123 8.55 -7.61 -1.07
CA LEU A 123 7.92 -8.21 -2.24
C LEU A 123 9.00 -8.94 -3.06
N ASN A 124 9.19 -10.23 -2.79
CA ASN A 124 10.21 -11.05 -3.45
C ASN A 124 9.66 -12.44 -3.81
N SER A 125 10.46 -13.23 -4.52
CA SER A 125 10.08 -14.57 -4.95
C SER A 125 9.86 -15.55 -3.79
N VAL A 126 10.43 -15.30 -2.61
CA VAL A 126 10.18 -16.11 -1.40
C VAL A 126 8.78 -15.83 -0.88
N LEU A 127 8.39 -14.54 -0.74
CA LEU A 127 7.05 -14.14 -0.34
C LEU A 127 5.99 -14.80 -1.23
N LEU A 128 6.18 -14.77 -2.55
CA LEU A 128 5.23 -15.37 -3.50
C LEU A 128 5.10 -16.90 -3.41
N LYS A 129 6.06 -17.58 -2.78
CA LYS A 129 6.03 -19.03 -2.54
C LYS A 129 5.56 -19.37 -1.13
N THR A 130 5.36 -18.38 -0.27
CA THR A 130 4.90 -18.61 1.11
C THR A 130 3.44 -19.05 1.10
N PRO A 131 3.09 -20.18 1.74
CA PRO A 131 1.70 -20.61 1.86
C PRO A 131 0.79 -19.53 2.45
N GLY A 132 -0.38 -19.32 1.84
CA GLY A 132 -1.33 -18.30 2.24
C GLY A 132 -1.10 -16.92 1.61
N VAL A 133 0.01 -16.69 0.91
CA VAL A 133 0.19 -15.49 0.08
C VAL A 133 -0.53 -15.68 -1.24
N GLU A 134 -1.42 -14.74 -1.57
CA GLU A 134 -2.11 -14.69 -2.84
C GLU A 134 -1.43 -13.65 -3.75
N ASN A 135 -1.07 -14.06 -4.97
CA ASN A 135 -0.65 -13.13 -6.01
C ASN A 135 -1.91 -12.59 -6.69
N VAL A 136 -2.16 -11.29 -6.53
CA VAL A 136 -3.36 -10.60 -7.04
C VAL A 136 -3.00 -9.56 -8.11
N THR A 137 -1.87 -9.74 -8.79
CA THR A 137 -1.34 -8.75 -9.74
C THR A 137 -2.29 -8.50 -10.91
N GLU A 138 -2.87 -9.56 -11.47
CA GLU A 138 -3.73 -9.46 -12.66
C GLU A 138 -5.02 -8.70 -12.35
N GLU A 139 -5.59 -8.91 -11.17
CA GLU A 139 -6.77 -8.20 -10.69
C GLU A 139 -6.50 -6.71 -10.54
N PHE A 140 -5.35 -6.35 -9.97
CA PHE A 140 -4.93 -4.95 -9.82
C PHE A 140 -4.55 -4.28 -11.15
N GLN A 141 -4.18 -5.04 -12.18
CA GLN A 141 -3.94 -4.50 -13.53
C GLN A 141 -5.25 -4.27 -14.31
N SER A 142 -6.38 -4.80 -13.82
CA SER A 142 -7.68 -4.66 -14.47
C SER A 142 -8.48 -3.42 -14.04
N VAL A 143 -7.97 -2.65 -13.08
CA VAL A 143 -8.62 -1.47 -12.47
C VAL A 143 -7.90 -0.17 -12.80
#